data_AF-A0A8H3X507-F1
#
_entry.id   AF-A0A8H3X507-F1
#
_cell.length_a   1.000
_cell.length_b   1.000
_cell.length_c   1.000
_cell.angle_alpha   90.00
_cell.angle_beta   90.00
_cell.angle_gamma   90.00
#
_symmetry.space_group_name_H-M   'P 1'
#
loop_
_entity.id
_entity.type
_entity.pdbx_description
1 polymer ?
#
loop_
_entity_poly.entity_id
_entity_poly.type
_entity_poly.pdbx_seq_one_letter_code
_entity_poly.pdbx_strand_id
1 'polypeptide(L)'
;MTSTSTAVYKFDPRSLQWTIPIISGFNNSFINRSDISAVIDSKGTTYIFCGTGSATGINTLDGNWFYDMNIFDTTLMTWSTLPLPTDVLTRIDYTATLLPMGLIIYIGGHTKLTPSSTFTFSSFNDILIFDTKSLSWSNKAAMHKFSCMTASGITIQPRAAHSAVLIKDGNIVIFGGSNNNAQVYPDLAVLNTNAWIWSVPNNSTVNAPPSLVFHTANLYNIYMLIAFGRQIIGEASVYNNKIYIFNTETNSWVSSFNKVSQGAPTDKNGTSTNQGNLPTNNGNSSTYKIILYVVISICCIGFLSGLVVFYKKYYKKRTELEKILIPGDSHNSDLHDKERHSNIVK
;
A
#
# COMPACT_ATOMS: atom_id res chain seq x y z
N MET A 1 -5.14 -19.49 -34.54
CA MET A 1 -4.73 -18.25 -35.23
C MET A 1 -3.86 -17.47 -34.27
N THR A 2 -2.59 -17.26 -34.59
CA THR A 2 -1.62 -16.62 -33.69
C THR A 2 -1.30 -15.21 -34.17
N SER A 3 -1.79 -14.20 -33.45
CA SER A 3 -1.37 -12.81 -33.57
C SER A 3 -1.18 -12.26 -32.16
N THR A 4 0.06 -12.31 -31.68
CA THR A 4 0.46 -11.87 -30.34
C THR A 4 0.62 -10.35 -30.32
N SER A 5 -0.42 -9.64 -29.87
CA SER A 5 -0.34 -8.19 -29.60
C SER A 5 0.35 -7.91 -28.27
N THR A 6 1.08 -6.80 -28.21
CA THR A 6 2.22 -6.56 -27.31
C THR A 6 1.92 -5.65 -26.12
N ALA A 7 0.67 -5.63 -25.64
CA ALA A 7 0.25 -4.71 -24.56
C ALA A 7 0.62 -5.19 -23.13
N VAL A 8 1.07 -6.44 -22.96
CA VAL A 8 1.45 -7.01 -21.67
C VAL A 8 2.91 -7.42 -21.70
N TYR A 9 3.67 -6.98 -20.71
CA TYR A 9 5.06 -7.39 -20.47
C TYR A 9 5.18 -7.91 -19.04
N LYS A 10 5.95 -8.98 -18.85
CA LYS A 10 6.20 -9.58 -17.54
C LYS A 10 7.67 -9.39 -17.17
N PHE A 11 7.91 -8.65 -16.08
CA PHE A 11 9.22 -8.52 -15.46
C PHE A 11 9.43 -9.62 -14.42
N ASP A 12 10.55 -10.33 -14.46
CA ASP A 12 10.98 -11.21 -13.37
C ASP A 12 12.07 -10.49 -12.54
N PRO A 13 11.80 -10.12 -11.28
CA PRO A 13 12.76 -9.40 -10.45
C PRO A 13 13.97 -10.26 -10.02
N ARG A 14 13.96 -11.58 -10.26
CA ARG A 14 15.09 -12.48 -9.95
C ARG A 14 16.13 -12.52 -11.08
N SER A 15 15.69 -12.58 -12.33
CA SER A 15 16.56 -12.53 -13.52
C SER A 15 16.74 -11.12 -14.10
N LEU A 16 15.96 -10.15 -13.62
CA LEU A 16 15.90 -8.77 -14.12
C LEU A 16 15.52 -8.67 -15.61
N GLN A 17 14.79 -9.66 -16.13
CA GLN A 17 14.40 -9.74 -17.54
C GLN A 17 12.92 -9.38 -17.75
N TRP A 18 12.65 -8.74 -18.88
CA TRP A 18 11.30 -8.58 -19.43
C TRP A 18 11.01 -9.69 -20.43
N THR A 19 9.79 -10.23 -20.38
CA THR A 19 9.28 -11.25 -21.30
C THR A 19 7.92 -10.83 -21.84
N ILE A 20 7.60 -11.26 -23.07
CA ILE A 20 6.27 -11.09 -23.66
C ILE A 20 5.53 -12.42 -23.47
N PRO A 21 4.55 -12.51 -22.56
CA PRO A 21 3.75 -13.71 -22.38
C PRO A 21 2.81 -13.94 -23.57
N ILE A 22 2.38 -15.19 -23.75
CA ILE A 22 1.27 -15.50 -24.67
C ILE A 22 -0.02 -15.01 -24.02
N ILE A 23 -0.69 -14.06 -24.67
CA ILE A 23 -1.95 -13.46 -24.22
C ILE A 23 -3.12 -13.97 -25.06
N SER A 24 -4.24 -14.25 -24.40
CA SER A 24 -5.52 -14.56 -25.04
C SER A 24 -6.56 -13.45 -24.82
N GLY A 25 -7.61 -13.40 -25.64
CA GLY A 25 -8.71 -12.43 -25.53
C GLY A 25 -8.40 -10.98 -25.98
N PHE A 26 -7.14 -10.64 -26.28
CA PHE A 26 -6.76 -9.29 -26.70
C PHE A 26 -7.42 -8.87 -28.02
N ASN A 27 -8.01 -7.67 -28.02
CA ASN A 27 -8.62 -6.98 -29.15
C ASN A 27 -8.40 -5.44 -29.05
N ASN A 28 -8.99 -4.66 -29.95
CA ASN A 28 -8.79 -3.20 -30.02
C ASN A 28 -9.38 -2.37 -28.86
N SER A 29 -10.11 -2.97 -27.91
CA SER A 29 -10.58 -2.28 -26.69
C SER A 29 -9.50 -2.17 -25.59
N PHE A 30 -8.41 -2.93 -25.70
CA PHE A 30 -7.26 -2.86 -24.79
C PHE A 30 -6.13 -1.98 -25.33
N ILE A 31 -6.47 -0.96 -26.12
CA ILE A 31 -5.52 0.08 -26.55
C ILE A 31 -5.01 0.91 -25.36
N ASN A 32 -3.93 1.65 -25.60
CA ASN A 32 -3.28 2.49 -24.60
C ASN A 32 -4.28 3.47 -23.95
N ARG A 33 -4.27 3.48 -22.61
CA ARG A 33 -5.11 4.35 -21.80
C ARG A 33 -4.33 4.98 -20.65
N SER A 34 -4.62 6.26 -20.40
CA SER A 34 -4.04 7.10 -19.35
C SER A 34 -5.09 7.41 -18.27
N ASP A 35 -4.64 8.05 -17.18
CA ASP A 35 -5.50 8.64 -16.14
C ASP A 35 -6.36 7.59 -15.38
N ILE A 36 -5.82 6.37 -15.26
CA ILE A 36 -6.44 5.21 -14.59
C ILE A 36 -5.75 4.85 -13.26
N SER A 37 -6.52 4.25 -12.36
CA SER A 37 -6.02 3.56 -11.17
C SER A 37 -6.50 2.11 -11.21
N ALA A 38 -5.60 1.18 -11.54
CA ALA A 38 -5.90 -0.24 -11.60
C ALA A 38 -5.75 -0.90 -10.21
N VAL A 39 -6.54 -1.95 -9.95
CA VAL A 39 -6.41 -2.79 -8.76
C VAL A 39 -6.35 -4.26 -9.15
N ILE A 40 -5.66 -5.07 -8.35
CA ILE A 40 -5.56 -6.53 -8.53
C ILE A 40 -6.07 -7.24 -7.28
N ASP A 41 -6.87 -8.30 -7.45
CA ASP A 41 -7.36 -9.12 -6.35
C ASP A 41 -6.37 -10.22 -5.94
N SER A 42 -6.69 -10.93 -4.86
CA SER A 42 -5.85 -12.03 -4.35
C SER A 42 -5.83 -13.28 -5.25
N LYS A 43 -6.65 -13.33 -6.31
CA LYS A 43 -6.67 -14.39 -7.33
C LYS A 43 -5.83 -14.02 -8.56
N GLY A 44 -5.32 -12.79 -8.62
CA GLY A 44 -4.58 -12.28 -9.78
C GLY A 44 -5.48 -11.68 -10.86
N THR A 45 -6.74 -11.38 -10.57
CA THR A 45 -7.64 -10.65 -11.48
C THR A 45 -7.41 -9.15 -11.33
N THR A 46 -6.95 -8.51 -12.40
CA THR A 46 -6.73 -7.05 -12.48
C THR A 46 -7.94 -6.37 -13.09
N TYR A 47 -8.41 -5.29 -12.46
CA TYR A 47 -9.55 -4.48 -12.91
C TYR A 47 -9.08 -3.08 -13.31
N ILE A 48 -9.42 -2.66 -14.53
CA ILE A 48 -9.01 -1.39 -15.14
C ILE A 48 -10.26 -0.67 -15.64
N PHE A 49 -10.68 0.36 -14.93
CA PHE A 49 -11.91 1.11 -15.22
C PHE A 49 -11.62 2.38 -16.04
N CYS A 50 -12.40 2.63 -17.10
CA CYS A 50 -12.33 3.86 -17.89
C CYS A 50 -10.89 4.25 -18.30
N GLY A 51 -10.49 5.50 -18.05
CA GLY A 51 -9.29 6.13 -18.61
C GLY A 51 -9.55 6.93 -19.86
N THR A 52 -8.52 7.66 -20.31
CA THR A 52 -8.49 8.39 -21.58
C THR A 52 -7.64 7.64 -22.60
N GLY A 53 -8.09 7.56 -23.86
CA GLY A 53 -7.19 7.27 -24.98
C GLY A 53 -6.40 8.52 -25.34
N SER A 54 -5.19 8.36 -25.89
CA SER A 54 -4.33 9.51 -26.24
C SER A 54 -5.06 10.50 -27.12
N ALA A 55 -5.41 11.66 -26.57
CA ALA A 55 -5.57 12.86 -27.36
C ALA A 55 -4.21 13.18 -28.02
N THR A 56 -4.23 13.76 -29.21
CA THR A 56 -3.03 14.32 -29.86
C THR A 56 -2.68 15.66 -29.23
N GLY A 57 -2.27 15.64 -27.96
CA GLY A 57 -1.96 16.85 -27.21
C GLY A 57 -1.83 16.61 -25.72
N ILE A 58 -0.78 17.18 -25.12
CA ILE A 58 -0.68 17.33 -23.67
C ILE A 58 -1.71 18.40 -23.29
N ASN A 59 -2.61 18.08 -22.35
CA ASN A 59 -3.68 18.95 -21.80
C ASN A 59 -5.02 19.05 -22.57
N THR A 60 -5.67 17.93 -22.94
CA THR A 60 -7.14 17.95 -23.13
C THR A 60 -7.84 16.83 -22.34
N LEU A 61 -8.59 17.24 -21.30
CA LEU A 61 -9.57 16.39 -20.60
C LEU A 61 -10.74 15.98 -21.53
N ASP A 62 -10.81 16.57 -22.73
CA ASP A 62 -11.66 16.21 -23.87
C ASP A 62 -11.12 15.05 -24.72
N GLY A 63 -10.18 14.24 -24.20
CA GLY A 63 -9.73 13.02 -24.86
C GLY A 63 -10.85 12.01 -25.14
N ASN A 64 -10.52 10.89 -25.79
CA ASN A 64 -11.50 9.81 -25.99
C ASN A 64 -11.62 8.99 -24.70
N TRP A 65 -12.63 9.25 -23.88
CA TRP A 65 -12.87 8.49 -22.64
C TRP A 65 -13.35 7.06 -22.97
N PHE A 66 -12.86 6.07 -22.23
CA PHE A 66 -13.36 4.69 -22.31
C PHE A 66 -14.60 4.49 -21.44
N TYR A 67 -15.63 3.84 -21.98
CA TYR A 67 -16.91 3.53 -21.31
C TYR A 67 -16.97 2.02 -21.00
N ASP A 68 -15.89 1.49 -20.44
CA ASP A 68 -15.69 0.07 -20.18
C ASP A 68 -14.91 -0.19 -18.89
N MET A 69 -14.94 -1.44 -18.44
CA MET A 69 -13.95 -2.00 -17.53
C MET A 69 -13.22 -3.15 -18.24
N ASN A 70 -11.92 -3.00 -18.43
CA ASN A 70 -11.07 -4.10 -18.87
C ASN A 70 -10.62 -4.93 -17.67
N ILE A 71 -10.67 -6.24 -17.83
CA ILE A 71 -10.30 -7.23 -16.80
C ILE A 71 -9.20 -8.12 -17.37
N PHE A 72 -8.11 -8.28 -16.62
CA PHE A 72 -6.99 -9.15 -16.99
C PHE A 72 -6.77 -10.22 -15.92
N ASP A 73 -6.91 -11.49 -16.31
CA ASP A 73 -6.55 -12.63 -15.48
C ASP A 73 -5.06 -12.94 -15.65
N THR A 74 -4.26 -12.74 -14.60
CA THR A 74 -2.81 -13.01 -14.62
C THR A 74 -2.45 -14.50 -14.47
N THR A 75 -3.41 -15.37 -14.19
CA THR A 75 -3.23 -16.83 -14.12
C THR A 75 -3.52 -17.48 -15.49
N LEU A 76 -4.58 -17.02 -16.15
CA LEU A 76 -4.99 -17.46 -17.50
C LEU A 76 -4.37 -16.61 -18.62
N MET A 77 -3.64 -15.55 -18.28
CA MET A 77 -3.04 -14.57 -19.20
C MET A 77 -4.04 -14.08 -20.27
N THR A 78 -5.26 -13.79 -19.82
CA THR A 78 -6.42 -13.55 -20.69
C THR A 78 -7.11 -12.24 -20.36
N TRP A 79 -7.39 -11.46 -21.41
CA TRP A 79 -8.20 -10.24 -21.31
C TRP A 79 -9.68 -10.53 -21.54
N SER A 80 -10.51 -9.73 -20.87
CA SER A 80 -11.93 -9.59 -21.13
C SER A 80 -12.38 -8.14 -20.89
N THR A 81 -13.53 -7.76 -21.43
CA THR A 81 -14.11 -6.42 -21.25
C THR A 81 -15.53 -6.56 -20.72
N LEU A 82 -15.85 -5.79 -19.68
CA LEU A 82 -17.19 -5.61 -19.15
C LEU A 82 -17.70 -4.23 -19.63
N PRO A 83 -18.82 -4.16 -20.38
CA PRO A 83 -19.40 -2.89 -20.79
C PRO A 83 -19.95 -2.12 -19.57
N LEU A 84 -19.86 -0.80 -19.61
CA LEU A 84 -20.37 0.06 -18.54
C LEU A 84 -21.90 0.21 -18.63
N PRO A 85 -22.67 0.02 -17.54
CA PRO A 85 -24.10 0.35 -17.51
C PRO A 85 -24.35 1.84 -17.75
N THR A 86 -25.50 2.17 -18.34
CA THR A 86 -25.84 3.54 -18.77
C THR A 86 -26.01 4.55 -17.62
N ASP A 87 -26.21 4.07 -16.39
CA ASP A 87 -26.35 4.88 -15.18
C ASP A 87 -25.03 5.06 -14.40
N VAL A 88 -23.96 4.37 -14.82
CA VAL A 88 -22.64 4.49 -14.19
C VAL A 88 -21.82 5.54 -14.93
N LEU A 89 -21.50 6.62 -14.23
CA LEU A 89 -20.63 7.67 -14.77
C LEU A 89 -19.19 7.17 -14.91
N THR A 90 -18.57 7.49 -16.04
CA THR A 90 -17.14 7.24 -16.29
C THR A 90 -16.25 8.04 -15.36
N ARG A 91 -15.01 7.61 -15.13
CA ARG A 91 -14.02 8.36 -14.33
C ARG A 91 -12.62 8.35 -14.92
N ILE A 92 -11.89 9.45 -14.72
CA ILE A 92 -10.44 9.58 -14.97
C ILE A 92 -9.79 10.35 -13.81
N ASP A 93 -8.48 10.22 -13.60
CA ASP A 93 -7.71 10.83 -12.48
C ASP A 93 -8.28 10.53 -11.07
N TYR A 94 -9.00 9.41 -10.98
CA TYR A 94 -9.59 8.88 -9.75
C TYR A 94 -8.59 7.98 -9.01
N THR A 95 -8.89 7.68 -7.75
CA THR A 95 -8.23 6.60 -7.01
C THR A 95 -9.13 5.38 -6.93
N ALA A 96 -8.56 4.18 -7.12
CA ALA A 96 -9.25 2.91 -6.89
C ALA A 96 -8.64 2.19 -5.69
N THR A 97 -9.48 1.58 -4.87
CA THR A 97 -9.04 0.82 -3.69
C THR A 97 -9.88 -0.44 -3.52
N LEU A 98 -9.25 -1.61 -3.55
CA LEU A 98 -9.91 -2.90 -3.34
C LEU A 98 -9.97 -3.21 -1.84
N LEU A 99 -11.19 -3.37 -1.31
CA LEU A 99 -11.44 -3.83 0.06
C LEU A 99 -11.34 -5.37 0.15
N PRO A 100 -10.94 -5.95 1.30
CA PRO A 100 -10.78 -7.40 1.47
C PRO A 100 -12.06 -8.21 1.21
N MET A 101 -13.23 -7.57 1.30
CA MET A 101 -14.52 -8.19 1.00
C MET A 101 -14.82 -8.37 -0.50
N GLY A 102 -13.98 -7.85 -1.40
CA GLY A 102 -14.16 -7.91 -2.85
C GLY A 102 -14.90 -6.72 -3.46
N LEU A 103 -14.88 -5.56 -2.80
CA LEU A 103 -15.45 -4.31 -3.33
C LEU A 103 -14.34 -3.36 -3.75
N ILE A 104 -14.37 -2.87 -4.99
CA ILE A 104 -13.49 -1.80 -5.46
C ILE A 104 -14.20 -0.46 -5.25
N ILE A 105 -13.55 0.45 -4.54
CA ILE A 105 -14.04 1.79 -4.23
C ILE A 105 -13.33 2.80 -5.13
N TYR A 106 -14.09 3.58 -5.89
CA TYR A 106 -13.59 4.62 -6.79
C TYR A 106 -13.91 6.00 -6.24
N ILE A 107 -12.88 6.82 -5.98
CA ILE A 107 -12.98 8.09 -5.29
C ILE A 107 -12.41 9.23 -6.15
N GLY A 108 -13.11 10.36 -6.18
CA GLY A 108 -12.72 11.57 -6.89
C GLY A 108 -12.54 11.38 -8.40
N GLY A 109 -11.58 12.11 -8.95
CA GLY A 109 -11.34 12.22 -10.39
C GLY A 109 -12.33 13.15 -11.09
N HIS A 110 -12.22 13.20 -12.41
CA HIS A 110 -13.24 13.78 -13.28
C HIS A 110 -14.29 12.73 -13.65
N THR A 111 -15.51 13.18 -13.93
CA THR A 111 -16.66 12.34 -14.31
C THR A 111 -17.42 12.90 -15.51
N LYS A 112 -18.02 12.01 -16.30
CA LYS A 112 -18.77 12.34 -17.52
C LYS A 112 -19.89 11.32 -17.77
N LEU A 113 -21.10 11.81 -18.06
CA LEU A 113 -22.30 10.96 -18.26
C LEU A 113 -22.36 10.35 -19.67
N THR A 114 -22.17 11.15 -20.72
CA THR A 114 -22.16 10.71 -22.12
C THR A 114 -20.93 11.27 -22.84
N PRO A 115 -20.50 10.70 -24.00
CA PRO A 115 -19.41 11.24 -24.80
C PRO A 115 -19.55 12.72 -25.19
N SER A 116 -20.78 13.22 -25.30
CA SER A 116 -21.10 14.64 -25.59
C SER A 116 -21.23 15.54 -24.36
N SER A 117 -21.27 14.99 -23.14
CA SER A 117 -21.39 15.78 -21.91
C SER A 117 -20.10 16.55 -21.61
N THR A 118 -20.21 17.70 -20.94
CA THR A 118 -19.06 18.31 -20.26
C THR A 118 -18.60 17.42 -19.10
N PHE A 119 -17.30 17.34 -18.86
CA PHE A 119 -16.79 16.66 -17.67
C PHE A 119 -16.92 17.58 -16.45
N THR A 120 -17.06 17.00 -15.27
CA THR A 120 -17.07 17.71 -13.98
C THR A 120 -16.16 16.98 -12.98
N PHE A 121 -15.89 17.57 -11.81
CA PHE A 121 -15.24 16.82 -10.72
C PHE A 121 -16.26 15.87 -10.06
N SER A 122 -15.87 14.61 -9.85
CA SER A 122 -16.67 13.65 -9.10
C SER A 122 -16.89 14.13 -7.68
N SER A 123 -18.14 14.23 -7.24
CA SER A 123 -18.45 14.54 -5.85
C SER A 123 -17.93 13.45 -4.91
N PHE A 124 -17.49 13.85 -3.71
CA PHE A 124 -17.11 12.90 -2.66
C PHE A 124 -18.33 12.34 -1.89
N ASN A 125 -19.54 12.78 -2.25
CA ASN A 125 -20.80 12.06 -1.99
C ASN A 125 -20.98 10.88 -2.96
N ASP A 126 -20.43 10.97 -4.18
CA ASP A 126 -20.68 10.02 -5.25
C ASP A 126 -19.56 8.98 -5.28
N ILE A 127 -19.52 8.14 -4.24
CA ILE A 127 -18.58 7.03 -4.16
C ILE A 127 -19.10 5.90 -5.05
N LEU A 128 -18.38 5.62 -6.13
CA LEU A 128 -18.71 4.54 -7.05
C LEU A 128 -18.08 3.23 -6.56
N ILE A 129 -18.85 2.14 -6.60
CA ILE A 129 -18.44 0.84 -6.05
C ILE A 129 -18.71 -0.26 -7.05
N PHE A 130 -17.74 -1.16 -7.22
CA PHE A 130 -17.86 -2.37 -8.04
C PHE A 130 -17.65 -3.61 -7.19
N ASP A 131 -18.57 -4.58 -7.29
CA ASP A 131 -18.44 -5.90 -6.65
C ASP A 131 -17.75 -6.88 -7.60
N THR A 132 -16.58 -7.37 -7.20
CA THR A 132 -15.73 -8.29 -7.98
C THR A 132 -16.29 -9.70 -8.10
N LYS A 133 -17.27 -10.09 -7.27
CA LYS A 133 -17.87 -11.43 -7.25
C LYS A 133 -19.07 -11.54 -8.18
N SER A 134 -19.94 -10.52 -8.18
CA SER A 134 -21.08 -10.43 -9.09
C SER A 134 -20.76 -9.70 -10.40
N LEU A 135 -19.56 -9.10 -10.51
CA LEU A 135 -19.13 -8.26 -11.64
C LEU A 135 -20.13 -7.13 -11.94
N SER A 136 -20.66 -6.52 -10.87
CA SER A 136 -21.73 -5.53 -10.96
C SER A 136 -21.37 -4.25 -10.22
N TRP A 137 -21.75 -3.12 -10.80
CA TRP A 137 -21.72 -1.83 -10.13
C TRP A 137 -22.84 -1.73 -9.10
N SER A 138 -22.51 -1.24 -7.90
CA SER A 138 -23.51 -0.81 -6.92
C SER A 138 -23.43 0.71 -6.79
N ASN A 139 -24.43 1.41 -7.31
CA ASN A 139 -24.60 2.84 -7.10
C ASN A 139 -25.09 3.10 -5.66
N LYS A 140 -24.23 2.94 -4.63
CA LYS A 140 -24.64 3.23 -3.24
C LYS A 140 -25.12 4.68 -3.02
N ALA A 141 -24.84 5.59 -3.95
CA ALA A 141 -25.51 6.89 -4.09
C ALA A 141 -27.05 6.82 -4.07
N ALA A 142 -27.65 5.71 -4.53
CA ALA A 142 -29.09 5.46 -4.49
C ALA A 142 -29.59 4.92 -3.13
N MET A 143 -28.72 4.40 -2.26
CA MET A 143 -29.11 3.70 -1.03
C MET A 143 -28.83 4.47 0.26
N HIS A 144 -27.76 5.28 0.33
CA HIS A 144 -27.59 6.25 1.41
C HIS A 144 -26.89 7.50 0.92
N LYS A 145 -27.39 8.66 1.35
CA LYS A 145 -26.81 9.99 1.11
C LYS A 145 -25.46 10.11 1.83
N PHE A 146 -24.41 9.58 1.22
CA PHE A 146 -23.04 9.80 1.68
C PHE A 146 -22.79 11.30 1.75
N SER A 147 -22.13 11.73 2.83
CA SER A 147 -21.77 13.11 3.02
C SER A 147 -20.27 13.25 3.00
N CYS A 148 -19.76 13.99 2.01
CA CYS A 148 -18.43 14.56 2.00
C CYS A 148 -18.24 15.59 3.12
N MET A 149 -19.28 15.95 3.87
CA MET A 149 -19.15 16.73 5.08
C MET A 149 -18.83 15.80 6.27
N THR A 150 -17.74 16.09 6.96
CA THR A 150 -17.38 15.45 8.23
C THR A 150 -18.38 15.80 9.33
N ALA A 151 -18.37 15.02 10.43
CA ALA A 151 -19.16 15.34 11.63
C ALA A 151 -18.85 16.74 12.22
N SER A 152 -17.69 17.31 11.93
CA SER A 152 -17.28 18.66 12.33
C SER A 152 -17.65 19.76 11.31
N GLY A 153 -18.45 19.45 10.30
CA GLY A 153 -18.89 20.42 9.29
C GLY A 153 -17.88 20.72 8.17
N ILE A 154 -16.69 20.12 8.18
CA ILE A 154 -15.70 20.28 7.11
C ILE A 154 -16.14 19.49 5.88
N THR A 155 -16.33 20.17 4.75
CA THR A 155 -16.60 19.54 3.44
C THR A 155 -15.30 19.11 2.77
N ILE A 156 -15.17 17.82 2.43
CA ILE A 156 -14.09 17.29 1.61
C ILE A 156 -14.30 17.75 0.17
N GLN A 157 -13.42 18.63 -0.32
CA GLN A 157 -13.53 19.14 -1.69
C GLN A 157 -13.31 18.03 -2.74
N PRO A 158 -14.14 17.98 -3.80
CA PRO A 158 -13.89 17.20 -5.01
C PRO A 158 -12.50 17.47 -5.59
N ARG A 159 -11.83 16.44 -6.10
CA ARG A 159 -10.42 16.52 -6.53
C ARG A 159 -10.05 15.42 -7.52
N ALA A 160 -9.06 15.72 -8.35
CA ALA A 160 -8.42 14.80 -9.29
C ALA A 160 -6.91 14.68 -8.96
N ALA A 161 -6.25 13.65 -9.51
CA ALA A 161 -4.80 13.43 -9.41
C ALA A 161 -4.25 13.35 -7.95
N HIS A 162 -5.11 12.89 -7.03
CA HIS A 162 -4.80 12.59 -5.64
C HIS A 162 -4.35 11.12 -5.50
N SER A 163 -3.80 10.75 -4.34
CA SER A 163 -3.55 9.35 -4.00
C SER A 163 -4.49 8.87 -2.90
N ALA A 164 -4.65 7.54 -2.80
CA ALA A 164 -5.39 6.90 -1.72
C ALA A 164 -4.70 5.58 -1.31
N VAL A 165 -4.83 5.20 -0.04
CA VAL A 165 -4.39 3.90 0.48
C VAL A 165 -5.44 3.30 1.41
N LEU A 166 -5.65 1.98 1.30
CA LEU A 166 -6.38 1.20 2.30
C LEU A 166 -5.50 0.99 3.53
N ILE A 167 -5.96 1.39 4.71
CA ILE A 167 -5.25 1.17 5.98
C ILE A 167 -5.81 -0.05 6.74
N LYS A 168 -5.05 -0.51 7.73
CA LYS A 168 -5.22 -1.81 8.41
C LYS A 168 -6.58 -2.00 9.10
N ASP A 169 -7.25 -0.92 9.51
CA ASP A 169 -8.58 -0.93 10.11
C ASP A 169 -9.73 -0.97 9.07
N GLY A 170 -9.39 -0.99 7.77
CA GLY A 170 -10.33 -1.02 6.65
C GLY A 170 -10.68 0.36 6.09
N ASN A 171 -10.22 1.45 6.69
CA ASN A 171 -10.49 2.81 6.24
C ASN A 171 -9.62 3.22 5.04
N ILE A 172 -10.04 4.23 4.27
CA ILE A 172 -9.26 4.74 3.13
C ILE A 172 -8.74 6.14 3.48
N VAL A 173 -7.42 6.31 3.46
CA VAL A 173 -6.75 7.62 3.60
C VAL A 173 -6.48 8.18 2.22
N ILE A 174 -6.92 9.42 1.94
CA ILE A 174 -6.59 10.16 0.72
C ILE A 174 -5.57 11.26 1.03
N PHE A 175 -4.72 11.61 0.06
CA PHE A 175 -3.83 12.77 0.15
C PHE A 175 -3.71 13.53 -1.17
N GLY A 176 -3.60 14.87 -1.06
CA GLY A 176 -3.33 15.78 -2.15
C GLY A 176 -4.47 15.87 -3.16
N GLY A 177 -4.10 16.11 -4.43
CA GLY A 177 -5.00 16.37 -5.55
C GLY A 177 -5.19 17.87 -5.83
N SER A 178 -5.96 18.19 -6.86
CA SER A 178 -6.38 19.57 -7.16
C SER A 178 -7.83 19.64 -7.60
N ASN A 179 -8.41 20.84 -7.53
CA ASN A 179 -9.70 21.19 -8.10
C ASN A 179 -9.52 22.41 -9.00
N ASN A 180 -9.71 22.27 -10.31
CA ASN A 180 -9.43 23.32 -11.31
C ASN A 180 -8.03 23.96 -11.15
N ASN A 181 -7.00 23.13 -10.96
CA ASN A 181 -5.62 23.53 -10.65
C ASN A 181 -5.42 24.29 -9.32
N ALA A 182 -6.46 24.53 -8.52
CA ALA A 182 -6.33 25.04 -7.16
C ALA A 182 -5.97 23.93 -6.17
N GLN A 183 -5.22 24.30 -5.13
CA GLN A 183 -5.00 23.45 -3.96
C GLN A 183 -6.34 23.11 -3.29
N VAL A 184 -6.47 21.87 -2.84
CA VAL A 184 -7.68 21.36 -2.18
C VAL A 184 -7.61 21.45 -0.67
N TYR A 185 -8.77 21.57 -0.05
CA TYR A 185 -8.96 21.51 1.39
C TYR A 185 -10.05 20.48 1.75
N PRO A 186 -9.86 19.67 2.81
CA PRO A 186 -8.59 19.40 3.49
C PRO A 186 -7.66 18.59 2.57
N ASP A 187 -6.35 18.71 2.76
CA ASP A 187 -5.38 18.05 1.88
C ASP A 187 -5.27 16.54 2.15
N LEU A 188 -5.46 16.14 3.42
CA LEU A 188 -5.61 14.75 3.86
C LEU A 188 -7.01 14.53 4.45
N ALA A 189 -7.64 13.42 4.10
CA ALA A 189 -8.91 12.99 4.70
C ALA A 189 -8.98 11.46 4.82
N VAL A 190 -9.87 10.98 5.69
CA VAL A 190 -10.07 9.54 5.93
C VAL A 190 -11.54 9.20 5.77
N LEU A 191 -11.85 8.27 4.86
CA LEU A 191 -13.16 7.66 4.70
C LEU A 191 -13.27 6.41 5.58
N ASN A 192 -14.22 6.42 6.50
CA ASN A 192 -14.62 5.20 7.18
C ASN A 192 -15.47 4.33 6.24
N THR A 193 -14.99 3.15 5.86
CA THR A 193 -15.65 2.29 4.84
C THR A 193 -16.80 1.45 5.38
N ASN A 194 -16.95 1.38 6.71
CA ASN A 194 -18.10 0.72 7.35
C ASN A 194 -19.28 1.69 7.46
N ALA A 195 -19.04 2.90 7.98
CA ALA A 195 -20.05 3.93 8.20
C ALA A 195 -20.27 4.85 6.98
N TRP A 196 -19.35 4.88 6.02
CA TRP A 196 -19.31 5.79 4.87
C TRP A 196 -19.32 7.28 5.25
N ILE A 197 -18.57 7.60 6.31
CA ILE A 197 -18.41 8.94 6.87
C ILE A 197 -16.97 9.40 6.66
N TRP A 198 -16.82 10.62 6.14
CA TRP A 198 -15.52 11.29 6.02
C TRP A 198 -15.08 11.94 7.33
N SER A 199 -13.77 11.98 7.56
CA SER A 199 -13.14 12.64 8.70
C SER A 199 -11.84 13.32 8.31
N VAL A 200 -11.42 14.32 9.08
CA VAL A 200 -10.11 14.96 8.98
C VAL A 200 -9.37 14.72 10.28
N PRO A 201 -8.21 14.04 10.29
CA PRO A 201 -7.48 13.84 11.52
C PRO A 201 -6.91 15.15 12.07
N ASN A 202 -7.02 15.38 13.38
CA ASN A 202 -6.65 16.66 14.00
C ASN A 202 -5.19 17.08 13.74
N ASN A 203 -4.27 16.12 13.65
CA ASN A 203 -2.83 16.37 13.43
C ASN A 203 -2.44 16.40 11.93
N SER A 204 -3.40 16.29 11.01
CA SER A 204 -3.16 16.19 9.55
C SER A 204 -2.45 17.39 8.92
N THR A 205 -2.49 18.56 9.57
CA THR A 205 -1.80 19.78 9.13
C THR A 205 -0.45 20.01 9.81
N VAL A 206 -0.16 19.29 10.91
CA VAL A 206 1.06 19.48 11.71
C VAL A 206 2.24 18.82 11.02
N ASN A 207 3.26 19.61 10.63
CA ASN A 207 4.40 19.18 9.82
C ASN A 207 3.99 18.55 8.47
N ALA A 208 2.85 18.97 7.92
CA ALA A 208 2.35 18.47 6.64
C ALA A 208 3.29 18.85 5.48
N PRO A 209 3.43 17.97 4.47
CA PRO A 209 4.07 18.30 3.20
C PRO A 209 3.24 19.35 2.42
N PRO A 210 3.80 19.95 1.35
CA PRO A 210 3.00 20.69 0.40
C PRO A 210 1.93 19.80 -0.24
N SER A 211 0.82 20.40 -0.68
CA SER A 211 -0.19 19.71 -1.49
C SER A 211 0.40 19.26 -2.82
N LEU A 212 0.16 18.00 -3.17
CA LEU A 212 0.73 17.34 -4.34
C LEU A 212 -0.35 16.82 -5.29
N VAL A 213 -0.11 16.96 -6.59
CA VAL A 213 -0.83 16.29 -7.68
C VAL A 213 0.07 15.30 -8.41
N PHE A 214 -0.51 14.29 -9.03
CA PHE A 214 0.19 13.27 -9.83
C PHE A 214 1.34 12.57 -9.07
N HIS A 215 1.20 12.44 -7.75
CA HIS A 215 2.09 11.68 -6.88
C HIS A 215 1.57 10.25 -6.71
N THR A 216 2.42 9.33 -6.28
CA THR A 216 1.97 7.99 -5.86
C THR A 216 1.96 7.89 -4.33
N ALA A 217 1.08 7.06 -3.78
CA ALA A 217 1.18 6.64 -2.39
C ALA A 217 0.98 5.14 -2.23
N ASN A 218 1.70 4.55 -1.27
CA ASN A 218 1.62 3.14 -0.93
C ASN A 218 1.65 2.98 0.60
N LEU A 219 0.93 1.98 1.13
CA LEU A 219 1.02 1.64 2.55
C LEU A 219 2.18 0.68 2.82
N TYR A 220 3.01 1.00 3.80
CA TYR A 220 3.97 0.09 4.40
C TYR A 220 3.75 0.00 5.91
N ASN A 221 3.24 -1.15 6.38
CA ASN A 221 2.80 -1.35 7.77
C ASN A 221 1.76 -0.30 8.21
N ILE A 222 2.17 0.68 9.02
CA ILE A 222 1.33 1.79 9.54
C ILE A 222 1.64 3.13 8.87
N TYR A 223 2.43 3.11 7.79
CA TYR A 223 2.98 4.30 7.16
C TYR A 223 2.52 4.44 5.72
N MET A 224 1.74 5.48 5.44
CA MET A 224 1.48 5.91 4.07
C MET A 224 2.73 6.64 3.55
N LEU A 225 3.35 6.09 2.52
CA LEU A 225 4.52 6.64 1.83
C LEU A 225 4.05 7.37 0.59
N ILE A 226 4.23 8.68 0.56
CA ILE A 226 3.87 9.56 -0.55
C ILE A 226 5.14 9.97 -1.30
N ALA A 227 5.22 9.68 -2.60
CA ALA A 227 6.42 9.91 -3.39
C ALA A 227 6.17 10.82 -4.60
N PHE A 228 7.06 11.78 -4.78
CA PHE A 228 7.21 12.61 -5.98
C PHE A 228 5.96 13.45 -6.32
N GLY A 229 5.50 13.44 -7.58
CA GLY A 229 4.44 14.31 -8.07
C GLY A 229 4.86 15.76 -8.28
N ARG A 230 3.89 16.68 -8.24
CA ARG A 230 4.08 18.11 -8.48
C ARG A 230 3.29 18.95 -7.47
N GLN A 231 3.81 20.10 -7.10
CA GLN A 231 3.07 21.13 -6.36
C GLN A 231 2.53 22.15 -7.37
N ILE A 232 1.29 22.62 -7.17
CA ILE A 232 0.74 23.75 -7.92
C ILE A 232 0.87 25.01 -7.06
N ILE A 233 1.47 26.07 -7.61
CA ILE A 233 1.73 27.33 -6.92
C ILE A 233 1.26 28.47 -7.83
N GLY A 234 0.02 28.94 -7.63
CA GLY A 234 -0.64 29.81 -8.60
C GLY A 234 -0.78 29.11 -9.94
N GLU A 235 -0.26 29.71 -11.00
CA GLU A 235 -0.24 29.12 -12.36
C GLU A 235 0.97 28.20 -12.61
N ALA A 236 1.95 28.16 -11.69
CA ALA A 236 3.17 27.37 -11.86
C ALA A 236 3.02 25.93 -11.33
N SER A 237 3.61 24.97 -12.04
CA SER A 237 3.72 23.57 -11.61
C SER A 237 5.19 23.22 -11.33
N VAL A 238 5.51 22.88 -10.08
CA VAL A 238 6.87 22.55 -9.63
C VAL A 238 6.97 21.07 -9.32
N TYR A 239 7.93 20.36 -9.93
CA TYR A 239 8.17 18.95 -9.64
C TYR A 239 8.69 18.74 -8.21
N ASN A 240 8.08 17.82 -7.48
CA ASN A 240 8.55 17.37 -6.17
C ASN A 240 9.39 16.09 -6.34
N ASN A 241 10.61 16.08 -5.80
CA ASN A 241 11.51 14.91 -5.80
C ASN A 241 11.64 14.24 -4.42
N LYS A 242 10.80 14.62 -3.45
CA LYS A 242 10.84 14.13 -2.07
C LYS A 242 9.84 13.01 -1.82
N ILE A 243 10.11 12.24 -0.76
CA ILE A 243 9.20 11.26 -0.17
C ILE A 243 8.74 11.79 1.20
N TYR A 244 7.46 11.64 1.50
CA TYR A 244 6.83 12.03 2.76
C TYR A 244 6.17 10.82 3.42
N ILE A 245 6.11 10.80 4.75
CA ILE A 245 5.65 9.66 5.54
C ILE A 245 4.56 10.12 6.50
N PHE A 246 3.36 9.54 6.38
CA PHE A 246 2.26 9.76 7.32
C PHE A 246 2.02 8.48 8.13
N ASN A 247 2.10 8.58 9.47
CA ASN A 247 1.74 7.49 10.37
C ASN A 247 0.22 7.47 10.53
N THR A 248 -0.42 6.37 10.12
CA THR A 248 -1.87 6.21 10.06
C THR A 248 -2.49 5.84 11.41
N GLU A 249 -1.71 5.32 12.36
CA GLU A 249 -2.18 5.05 13.73
C GLU A 249 -2.18 6.33 14.58
N THR A 250 -1.10 7.12 14.53
CA THR A 250 -1.01 8.40 15.26
C THR A 250 -1.58 9.59 14.49
N ASN A 251 -1.99 9.37 13.24
CA ASN A 251 -2.51 10.38 12.31
C ASN A 251 -1.60 11.60 12.14
N SER A 252 -0.29 11.37 12.04
CA SER A 252 0.73 12.43 12.08
C SER A 252 1.83 12.22 11.05
N TRP A 253 2.30 13.31 10.44
CA TRP A 253 3.48 13.31 9.59
C TRP A 253 4.75 13.04 10.40
N VAL A 254 5.64 12.20 9.87
CA VAL A 254 6.89 11.79 10.52
C VAL A 254 8.08 11.88 9.55
N SER A 255 9.27 12.12 10.08
CA SER A 255 10.52 12.18 9.30
C SER A 255 11.22 10.83 9.14
N SER A 256 10.79 9.79 9.84
CA SER A 256 11.39 8.46 9.79
C SER A 256 10.42 7.35 10.25
N PHE A 257 10.73 6.11 9.89
CA PHE A 257 10.06 4.93 10.42
C PHE A 257 10.46 4.69 11.89
N ASN A 258 9.49 4.59 12.79
CA ASN A 258 9.76 4.07 14.13
C ASN A 258 10.00 2.57 14.01
N LYS A 259 11.25 2.16 14.19
CA LYS A 259 11.61 0.74 14.28
C LYS A 259 10.91 0.18 15.52
N VAL A 260 9.90 -0.68 15.33
CA VAL A 260 9.18 -1.32 16.43
C VAL A 260 10.18 -2.19 17.19
N SER A 261 10.68 -1.65 18.30
CA SER A 261 11.38 -2.42 19.31
C SER A 261 10.33 -3.33 19.93
N GLN A 262 10.32 -4.61 19.55
CA GLN A 262 9.53 -5.59 20.30
C GLN A 262 10.06 -5.59 21.72
N GLY A 263 9.27 -5.03 22.64
CA GLY A 263 9.67 -4.88 24.03
C GLY A 263 10.00 -6.24 24.63
N ALA A 264 11.20 -6.36 25.19
CA ALA A 264 11.41 -7.34 26.24
C ALA A 264 10.41 -7.06 27.38
N PRO A 265 9.90 -8.07 28.10
CA PRO A 265 8.95 -7.86 29.18
C PRO A 265 9.50 -6.89 30.22
N THR A 266 8.81 -5.77 30.45
CA THR A 266 9.11 -4.86 31.55
C THR A 266 8.43 -5.38 32.81
N ASP A 267 9.17 -6.13 33.61
CA ASP A 267 8.75 -6.43 34.97
C ASP A 267 8.64 -5.13 35.77
N LYS A 268 7.42 -4.83 36.21
CA LYS A 268 7.16 -3.77 37.17
C LYS A 268 7.68 -4.22 38.53
N ASN A 269 8.65 -3.50 39.08
CA ASN A 269 8.63 -3.03 40.46
C ASN A 269 9.74 -1.99 40.66
N GLY A 270 9.36 -0.79 41.09
CA GLY A 270 10.32 0.22 41.51
C GLY A 270 10.57 0.15 43.01
N THR A 271 11.74 0.59 43.46
CA THR A 271 11.86 1.46 44.65
C THR A 271 13.26 2.08 44.75
N SER A 272 13.35 3.12 45.56
CA SER A 272 14.48 4.02 45.79
C SER A 272 15.82 3.37 46.14
N THR A 273 16.92 3.94 45.62
CA THR A 273 18.26 3.76 46.18
C THR A 273 18.46 4.58 47.46
N ASN A 274 18.80 3.91 48.56
CA ASN A 274 19.49 4.52 49.70
C ASN A 274 20.80 3.76 49.96
N GLN A 275 21.89 4.48 50.13
CA GLN A 275 23.20 3.91 50.49
C GLN A 275 23.26 3.57 51.98
N GLY A 276 23.87 2.45 52.33
CA GLY A 276 24.20 2.06 53.70
C GLY A 276 25.32 1.02 53.70
N ASN A 277 26.44 1.34 54.37
CA ASN A 277 27.65 0.50 54.38
C ASN A 277 27.47 -0.80 55.19
N LEU A 278 28.25 -1.82 54.82
CA LEU A 278 28.55 -2.99 55.66
C LEU A 278 30.04 -3.35 55.53
N PRO A 279 30.80 -3.42 56.65
CA PRO A 279 32.22 -3.78 56.62
C PRO A 279 32.46 -5.29 56.86
N THR A 280 33.57 -5.80 56.29
CA THR A 280 34.48 -6.88 56.78
C THR A 280 33.88 -8.09 57.54
N ASN A 281 34.26 -9.34 57.24
CA ASN A 281 35.61 -9.84 57.52
C ASN A 281 35.94 -11.20 56.82
N ASN A 282 37.16 -11.68 57.03
CA ASN A 282 37.85 -12.76 56.33
C ASN A 282 37.35 -14.20 56.56
N GLY A 283 37.62 -15.06 55.59
CA GLY A 283 37.59 -16.52 55.71
C GLY A 283 38.46 -17.18 54.62
N ASN A 284 39.63 -17.72 55.01
CA ASN A 284 40.57 -18.35 54.08
C ASN A 284 40.21 -19.81 53.78
N SER A 285 40.10 -20.15 52.50
CA SER A 285 40.45 -21.47 51.96
C SER A 285 40.60 -21.36 50.44
N SER A 286 41.78 -21.70 49.91
CA SER A 286 42.07 -21.56 48.48
C SER A 286 41.37 -22.64 47.62
N THR A 287 41.02 -23.78 48.22
CA THR A 287 40.50 -24.95 47.51
C THR A 287 39.04 -24.78 47.08
N TYR A 288 38.16 -24.20 47.92
CA TYR A 288 36.75 -24.01 47.53
C TYR A 288 36.60 -22.98 46.42
N LYS A 289 37.48 -21.96 46.37
CA LYS A 289 37.47 -20.95 45.30
C LYS A 289 37.75 -21.58 43.93
N ILE A 290 38.72 -22.49 43.84
CA ILE A 290 39.05 -23.20 42.58
C ILE A 290 37.86 -24.05 42.13
N ILE A 291 37.25 -24.83 43.04
CA ILE A 291 36.06 -25.65 42.72
C ILE A 291 34.90 -24.75 42.28
N LEU A 292 34.66 -23.63 42.96
CA LEU A 292 33.63 -22.66 42.62
C LEU A 292 33.88 -22.03 41.23
N TYR A 293 35.12 -21.67 40.89
CA TYR A 293 35.45 -21.15 39.56
C TYR A 293 35.28 -22.20 38.46
N VAL A 294 35.62 -23.48 38.71
CA VAL A 294 35.38 -24.57 37.73
C VAL A 294 33.88 -24.79 37.52
N VAL A 295 33.08 -24.82 38.58
CA VAL A 295 31.62 -24.96 38.49
C VAL A 295 30.99 -23.76 37.76
N ILE A 296 31.38 -22.53 38.12
CA ILE A 296 30.93 -21.31 37.41
C ILE A 296 31.33 -21.36 35.94
N SER A 297 32.55 -21.78 35.60
CA SER A 297 33.01 -21.87 34.21
C SER A 297 32.20 -22.88 33.40
N ILE A 298 31.92 -24.06 33.96
CA ILE A 298 31.06 -25.08 33.34
C ILE A 298 29.63 -24.55 33.16
N CYS A 299 29.06 -23.87 34.17
CA CYS A 299 27.75 -23.21 34.06
C CYS A 299 27.74 -22.10 32.99
N CYS A 300 28.80 -21.30 32.89
CA CYS A 300 28.94 -20.28 31.85
C CYS A 300 29.05 -20.88 30.44
N ILE A 301 29.78 -21.99 30.27
CA ILE A 301 29.85 -22.71 28.98
C ILE A 301 28.48 -23.32 28.64
N GLY A 302 27.78 -23.91 29.61
CA GLY A 302 26.42 -24.39 29.46
C GLY A 302 25.47 -23.28 29.03
N PHE A 303 25.51 -22.13 29.70
CA PHE A 303 24.70 -20.95 29.38
C PHE A 303 25.02 -20.37 28.00
N LEU A 304 26.30 -20.23 27.64
CA LEU A 304 26.74 -19.77 26.32
C LEU A 304 26.32 -20.73 25.20
N SER A 305 26.42 -22.04 25.42
CA SER A 305 25.94 -23.03 24.44
C SER A 305 24.40 -22.98 24.30
N GLY A 306 23.68 -22.79 25.40
CA GLY A 306 22.24 -22.52 25.42
C GLY A 306 21.86 -21.25 24.66
N LEU A 307 22.61 -20.15 24.85
CA LEU A 307 22.44 -18.91 24.08
C LEU A 307 22.72 -19.10 22.59
N VAL A 308 23.73 -19.88 22.19
CA VAL A 308 24.01 -20.16 20.78
C VAL A 308 22.92 -21.03 20.15
N VAL A 309 22.40 -22.03 20.86
CA VAL A 309 21.26 -22.84 20.40
C VAL A 309 19.98 -22.02 20.32
N PHE A 310 19.72 -21.16 21.32
CA PHE A 310 18.61 -20.21 21.32
C PHE A 310 18.74 -19.23 20.15
N TYR A 311 19.93 -18.65 19.92
CA TYR A 311 20.21 -17.73 18.82
C TYR A 311 20.01 -18.42 17.46
N LYS A 312 20.47 -19.67 17.28
CA LYS A 312 20.20 -20.45 16.06
C LYS A 312 18.71 -20.75 15.86
N LYS A 313 17.97 -21.11 16.92
CA LYS A 313 16.50 -21.30 16.85
C LYS A 313 15.76 -19.98 16.54
N TYR A 314 16.17 -18.89 17.19
CA TYR A 314 15.63 -17.55 16.99
C TYR A 314 15.89 -17.06 15.57
N TYR A 315 17.12 -17.22 15.06
CA TYR A 315 17.48 -16.89 13.69
C TYR A 315 16.67 -17.71 12.68
N LYS A 316 16.58 -19.04 12.83
CA LYS A 316 15.74 -19.89 11.97
C LYS A 316 14.27 -19.46 11.99
N LYS A 317 13.71 -19.14 13.17
CA LYS A 317 12.34 -18.61 13.31
C LYS A 317 12.19 -17.23 12.67
N ARG A 318 13.24 -16.39 12.68
CA ARG A 318 13.25 -15.10 11.98
C ARG A 318 13.28 -15.27 10.47
N THR A 319 14.05 -16.20 9.91
CA THR A 319 14.04 -16.50 8.47
C THR A 319 12.67 -17.00 8.00
N GLU A 320 11.95 -17.73 8.86
CA GLU A 320 10.56 -18.14 8.62
C GLU A 320 9.57 -16.96 8.72
N LEU A 321 9.83 -15.95 9.57
CA LEU A 321 8.98 -14.75 9.73
C LEU A 321 9.29 -13.63 8.72
N GLU A 322 10.44 -13.64 8.07
CA GLU A 322 10.78 -12.75 6.94
C GLU A 322 10.18 -13.23 5.60
N LYS A 323 9.45 -14.37 5.59
CA LYS A 323 8.53 -14.76 4.51
C LYS A 323 7.28 -13.87 4.53
N ILE A 324 7.43 -12.62 4.12
CA ILE A 324 6.28 -11.74 3.85
C ILE A 324 5.55 -12.27 2.62
N LEU A 325 4.34 -12.79 2.83
CA LEU A 325 3.47 -13.26 1.75
C LEU A 325 3.05 -12.09 0.84
N ILE A 326 3.53 -12.15 -0.39
CA ILE A 326 2.97 -11.44 -1.54
C ILE A 326 1.65 -12.16 -1.93
N PRO A 327 0.63 -11.49 -2.49
CA PRO A 327 -0.49 -12.19 -3.12
C PRO A 327 0.01 -13.21 -4.16
N GLY A 328 -0.26 -14.50 -3.93
CA GLY A 328 -0.02 -15.57 -4.91
C GLY A 328 1.07 -16.60 -4.61
N ASP A 329 1.67 -16.65 -3.41
CA ASP A 329 2.72 -17.64 -3.09
C ASP A 329 2.19 -18.89 -2.35
N SER A 330 2.57 -20.09 -2.80
CA SER A 330 2.14 -21.37 -2.21
C SER A 330 3.33 -22.32 -1.98
N HIS A 331 3.41 -22.89 -0.78
CA HIS A 331 4.51 -23.76 -0.38
C HIS A 331 4.46 -25.13 -1.07
N ASN A 332 5.63 -25.60 -1.53
CA ASN A 332 6.11 -26.91 -1.10
C ASN A 332 7.64 -26.93 -0.99
N SER A 333 8.17 -27.68 -0.02
CA SER A 333 9.61 -27.85 0.21
C SER A 333 10.09 -29.26 -0.16
N ASP A 334 11.41 -29.38 -0.24
CA ASP A 334 12.20 -30.62 -0.24
C ASP A 334 12.09 -31.53 -1.49
N LEU A 335 13.20 -31.64 -2.22
CA LEU A 335 13.99 -32.88 -2.23
C LEU A 335 15.39 -32.70 -2.87
N HIS A 336 16.35 -33.40 -2.26
CA HIS A 336 17.73 -33.68 -2.70
C HIS A 336 18.82 -32.59 -2.68
N ASP A 337 19.53 -32.61 -1.54
CA ASP A 337 20.92 -32.21 -1.34
C ASP A 337 21.90 -33.34 -1.75
N LYS A 338 23.20 -33.01 -1.93
CA LYS A 338 24.34 -33.85 -2.40
C LYS A 338 24.28 -34.23 -3.89
N GLU A 339 25.31 -34.09 -4.72
CA GLU A 339 26.76 -33.81 -4.54
C GLU A 339 27.30 -33.18 -5.88
N ARG A 340 28.55 -32.76 -6.12
CA ARG A 340 29.87 -33.00 -5.50
C ARG A 340 30.82 -31.79 -5.66
N HIS A 341 31.90 -31.80 -4.89
CA HIS A 341 33.06 -30.91 -4.93
C HIS A 341 33.92 -30.93 -6.22
N SER A 342 34.48 -29.76 -6.54
CA SER A 342 35.82 -29.44 -7.11
C SER A 342 36.55 -30.36 -8.10
N ASN A 343 36.95 -29.80 -9.25
CA ASN A 343 38.33 -29.68 -9.75
C ASN A 343 38.32 -28.55 -10.81
N ILE A 344 39.10 -27.47 -10.69
CA ILE A 344 40.54 -27.32 -10.94
C ILE A 344 40.95 -27.60 -12.40
N VAL A 345 41.15 -26.50 -13.14
CA VAL A 345 42.20 -26.24 -14.13
C VAL A 345 42.63 -27.40 -15.05
N LYS A 346 42.06 -27.47 -16.26
CA LYS A 346 42.74 -27.02 -17.50
C LYS A 346 41.77 -26.86 -18.67
#